data_AF-A0A7Y5CYW2-F1
#
_entry.id   AF-A0A7Y5CYW2-F1
#
_cell.length_a   1.000
_cell.length_b   1.000
_cell.length_c   1.000
_cell.angle_alpha   90.00
_cell.angle_beta   90.00
_cell.angle_gamma   90.00
#
_symmetry.space_group_name_H-M   'P 1'
#
loop_
_entity.id
_entity.type
_entity.pdbx_description
1 polymer ?
#
loop_
_entity_poly.entity_id
_entity_poly.type
_entity_poly.pdbx_seq_one_letter_code
_entity_poly.pdbx_strand_id
1 'polypeptide(L)'
;MARPRKIDSELRVKQLKLHLTMEEKNKILNQAVASGLHPSAWIRRKIFTGKFPSLKVSPIEIKLYQELKRIGVNLNQGTHKLNQGEFPAHYNELQLSLLKLLNNIYKVLIDDRKAGER
;
A
#
# COMPACT_ATOMS: atom_id res chain seq x y z
N MET A 1 -31.93 -15.62 -6.81
CA MET A 1 -32.45 -14.56 -7.70
C MET A 1 -31.57 -14.46 -8.93
N ALA A 2 -32.12 -14.59 -10.13
CA ALA A 2 -31.36 -14.47 -11.37
C ALA A 2 -30.92 -13.02 -11.57
N ARG A 3 -29.65 -12.81 -11.95
CA ARG A 3 -29.10 -11.47 -12.22
C ARG A 3 -29.89 -10.82 -13.37
N PRO A 4 -30.43 -9.59 -13.19
CA PRO A 4 -31.11 -8.88 -14.28
C PRO A 4 -30.21 -8.77 -15.51
N ARG A 5 -30.74 -9.12 -16.68
CA ARG A 5 -30.02 -8.93 -17.95
C ARG A 5 -29.88 -7.43 -18.20
N LYS A 6 -28.65 -6.99 -18.51
CA LYS A 6 -28.39 -5.59 -18.87
C LYS A 6 -29.14 -5.25 -20.16
N ILE A 7 -29.74 -4.07 -20.18
CA ILE A 7 -30.37 -3.50 -21.37
C ILE A 7 -29.26 -3.21 -22.39
N ASP A 8 -29.56 -3.34 -23.69
CA ASP A 8 -28.56 -3.21 -24.78
C ASP A 8 -27.76 -1.90 -24.72
N SER A 9 -28.40 -0.81 -24.24
CA SER A 9 -27.77 0.50 -24.01
C SER A 9 -26.69 0.53 -22.92
N GLU A 10 -26.67 -0.44 -22.00
CA GLU A 10 -25.64 -0.56 -20.96
C GLU A 10 -24.44 -1.42 -21.40
N LEU A 11 -24.57 -2.12 -22.54
CA LEU A 11 -23.50 -2.93 -23.09
C LEU A 11 -22.41 -2.03 -23.67
N ARG A 12 -21.17 -2.28 -23.24
CA ARG A 12 -20.01 -1.47 -23.59
C ARG A 12 -19.36 -2.01 -24.86
N VAL A 13 -20.09 -1.89 -25.98
CA VAL A 13 -19.72 -2.51 -27.26
C VAL A 13 -18.86 -1.60 -28.16
N LYS A 14 -18.92 -0.28 -27.96
CA LYS A 14 -18.16 0.70 -28.75
C LYS A 14 -16.71 0.78 -28.29
N GLN A 15 -15.78 0.81 -29.24
CA GLN A 15 -14.33 0.90 -29.01
C GLN A 15 -13.79 2.28 -29.38
N LEU A 16 -12.79 2.75 -28.64
CA LEU A 16 -12.04 3.98 -28.91
C LEU A 16 -10.57 3.62 -29.09
N LYS A 17 -9.97 4.03 -30.22
CA LYS A 17 -8.53 3.91 -30.46
C LYS A 17 -7.83 5.18 -29.96
N LEU A 18 -6.73 5.02 -29.23
CA LEU A 18 -5.92 6.11 -28.68
C LEU A 18 -4.51 6.01 -29.25
N HIS A 19 -4.03 7.09 -29.86
CA HIS A 19 -2.63 7.25 -30.21
C HIS A 19 -1.90 7.85 -29.02
N LEU A 20 -0.83 7.20 -28.58
CA LEU A 20 -0.06 7.58 -27.40
C LEU A 20 1.43 7.57 -27.76
N THR A 21 2.17 8.50 -27.19
CA THR A 21 3.62 8.39 -27.12
C THR A 21 4.01 7.23 -26.19
N MET A 22 5.25 6.75 -26.31
CA MET A 22 5.75 5.69 -25.43
C MET A 22 5.70 6.10 -23.95
N GLU A 23 5.98 7.36 -23.64
CA GLU A 23 5.97 7.85 -22.26
C GLU A 23 4.56 7.85 -21.66
N GLU A 24 3.56 8.30 -22.43
CA GLU A 24 2.16 8.28 -22.00
C GLU A 24 1.64 6.85 -21.79
N LYS A 25 1.99 5.94 -22.71
CA LYS A 25 1.65 4.52 -22.59
C LYS A 25 2.23 3.92 -21.30
N ASN A 26 3.50 4.20 -21.01
CA ASN A 26 4.15 3.71 -19.79
C ASN A 26 3.51 4.29 -18.52
N LYS A 27 3.18 5.59 -18.51
CA LYS A 27 2.47 6.23 -17.39
C LYS A 27 1.13 5.55 -17.11
N ILE A 28 0.35 5.25 -18.15
CA ILE A 28 -0.93 4.57 -18.02
C ILE A 28 -0.74 3.14 -17.50
N LEU A 29 0.20 2.38 -18.06
CA LEU A 29 0.48 1.01 -17.65
C LEU A 29 0.88 0.94 -16.18
N ASN A 30 1.82 1.80 -15.76
CA ASN A 30 2.30 1.81 -14.37
C ASN A 30 1.17 2.14 -13.39
N GLN A 31 0.32 3.12 -13.69
CA GLN A 31 -0.79 3.49 -12.81
C GLN A 31 -1.88 2.41 -12.80
N ALA A 32 -2.13 1.74 -13.92
CA ALA A 32 -3.06 0.63 -14.01
C ALA A 32 -2.59 -0.57 -13.17
N VAL A 33 -1.30 -0.93 -13.30
CA VAL A 33 -0.65 -1.99 -12.49
C VAL A 33 -0.72 -1.65 -11.00
N ALA A 34 -0.32 -0.43 -10.62
CA ALA A 34 -0.36 0.00 -9.22
C ALA A 34 -1.77 0.02 -8.62
N SER A 35 -2.80 0.19 -9.45
CA SER A 35 -4.21 0.12 -9.04
C SER A 35 -4.81 -1.29 -9.15
N GLY A 36 -4.05 -2.27 -9.65
CA GLY A 36 -4.54 -3.63 -9.95
C GLY A 36 -5.67 -3.68 -10.98
N LEU A 37 -5.70 -2.74 -11.93
CA LEU A 37 -6.71 -2.62 -12.98
C LEU A 37 -6.09 -2.83 -14.36
N HIS A 38 -6.91 -3.30 -15.31
CA HIS A 38 -6.53 -3.26 -16.72
C HIS A 38 -6.42 -1.78 -17.20
N PRO A 39 -5.49 -1.42 -18.11
CA PRO A 39 -5.31 -0.05 -18.58
C PRO A 39 -6.59 0.64 -19.06
N SER A 40 -7.42 -0.05 -19.84
CA SER A 40 -8.70 0.50 -20.31
C SER A 40 -9.69 0.77 -19.18
N ALA A 41 -9.74 -0.09 -18.16
CA ALA A 41 -10.59 0.10 -16.99
C ALA A 41 -10.07 1.26 -16.12
N TRP A 42 -8.75 1.39 -15.99
CA TRP A 42 -8.10 2.47 -15.28
C TRP A 42 -8.37 3.84 -15.93
N ILE A 43 -8.13 3.97 -17.24
CA ILE A 43 -8.41 5.19 -18.02
C ILE A 43 -9.88 5.58 -17.86
N ARG A 44 -10.79 4.63 -18.05
CA ARG A 44 -12.23 4.86 -17.93
C ARG A 44 -12.58 5.39 -16.54
N ARG A 45 -12.08 4.75 -15.49
CA ARG A 45 -12.37 5.16 -14.11
C ARG A 45 -11.84 6.57 -13.86
N LYS A 46 -10.62 6.88 -14.30
CA LYS A 46 -10.07 8.23 -14.21
C LYS A 46 -10.91 9.28 -14.94
N ILE A 47 -11.26 9.03 -16.21
CA ILE A 47 -12.01 10.00 -17.04
C ILE A 47 -13.43 10.24 -16.49
N PHE A 48 -14.18 9.17 -16.20
CA PHE A 48 -15.61 9.30 -15.85
C PHE A 48 -15.87 9.56 -14.36
N THR A 49 -14.88 9.41 -13.48
CA THR A 49 -15.04 9.74 -12.05
C THR A 49 -14.19 10.93 -11.61
N GLY A 50 -13.25 11.39 -12.44
CA GLY A 50 -12.31 12.46 -12.11
C GLY A 50 -11.26 12.09 -11.04
N LYS A 51 -11.38 10.91 -10.42
CA LYS A 51 -10.52 10.46 -9.32
C LYS A 51 -9.54 9.40 -9.82
N PHE A 52 -8.32 9.47 -9.31
CA PHE A 52 -7.35 8.40 -9.51
C PHE A 52 -7.88 7.12 -8.84
N PRO A 53 -7.88 5.97 -9.54
CA PRO A 53 -8.20 4.69 -8.92
C PRO A 53 -7.28 4.45 -7.72
N SER A 54 -7.85 3.94 -6.62
CA SER A 54 -7.09 3.64 -5.41
C SER A 54 -5.97 2.66 -5.74
N LEU A 55 -4.75 3.00 -5.31
CA LEU A 55 -3.63 2.08 -5.38
C LEU A 55 -4.00 0.81 -4.61
N LYS A 56 -3.71 -0.35 -5.20
CA LYS A 56 -3.93 -1.63 -4.57
C LYS A 56 -2.81 -1.85 -3.56
N VAL A 57 -2.92 -1.18 -2.41
CA VAL A 57 -2.07 -1.48 -1.26
C VAL A 57 -2.44 -2.89 -0.82
N SER A 58 -1.45 -3.76 -0.71
CA SER A 58 -1.70 -5.13 -0.27
C SER A 58 -2.32 -5.09 1.13
N PRO A 59 -3.37 -5.88 1.43
CA PRO A 59 -3.92 -5.97 2.78
C PRO A 59 -2.85 -6.31 3.84
N ILE A 60 -1.78 -6.99 3.43
CA ILE A 60 -0.61 -7.31 4.25
C ILE A 60 0.16 -6.04 4.61
N GLU A 61 0.39 -5.14 3.64
CA GLU A 61 1.10 -3.87 3.86
C GLU A 61 0.34 -2.93 4.80
N ILE A 62 -1.00 -2.91 4.72
CA ILE A 62 -1.83 -2.10 5.62
C ILE A 62 -1.71 -2.60 7.06
N LYS A 63 -1.82 -3.92 7.27
CA LYS A 63 -1.67 -4.51 8.60
C LYS A 63 -0.27 -4.28 9.16
N LEU A 64 0.76 -4.45 8.34
CA LEU A 64 2.14 -4.19 8.72
C LEU A 64 2.34 -2.73 9.14
N TYR A 65 1.81 -1.78 8.38
CA TYR A 65 1.90 -0.36 8.70
C TYR A 65 1.18 -0.03 10.02
N GLN A 66 0.01 -0.62 10.27
CA GLN A 66 -0.72 -0.44 11.52
C GLN A 66 0.04 -0.99 12.72
N GLU A 67 0.66 -2.17 12.60
CA GLU A 67 1.48 -2.74 13.67
C GLU A 67 2.73 -1.90 13.95
N LEU A 68 3.42 -1.42 12.91
CA LEU A 68 4.55 -0.49 13.09
C LEU A 68 4.12 0.80 13.79
N LYS A 69 2.96 1.37 13.42
CA LYS A 69 2.41 2.55 14.09
C LYS A 69 2.14 2.27 15.58
N ARG A 70 1.56 1.12 15.92
CA ARG A 70 1.30 0.71 17.31
C ARG A 70 2.61 0.60 18.11
N ILE A 71 3.63 -0.03 17.54
CA ILE A 71 4.96 -0.13 18.15
C ILE A 71 5.53 1.27 18.41
N GLY A 72 5.47 2.18 17.43
CA GLY A 72 5.94 3.55 17.57
C GLY A 72 5.21 4.33 18.67
N VAL A 73 3.89 4.17 18.77
CA VAL A 73 3.08 4.79 19.85
C VAL A 73 3.49 4.27 21.22
N ASN A 74 3.64 2.95 21.37
CA ASN A 74 4.04 2.34 22.64
C ASN A 74 5.45 2.77 23.06
N LEU A 75 6.38 2.86 22.10
CA LEU A 75 7.72 3.39 22.32
C LEU A 75 7.67 4.84 22.81
N ASN A 76 6.86 5.70 22.18
CA ASN A 76 6.74 7.09 22.57
C ASN A 76 6.17 7.23 24.00
N GLN A 77 5.20 6.39 24.37
CA GLN A 77 4.66 6.33 25.73
C GLN A 77 5.71 5.86 26.75
N GLY A 78 6.52 4.86 26.41
CA GLY A 78 7.63 4.40 27.23
C GLY A 78 8.64 5.51 27.48
N THR A 79 9.11 6.17 26.43
CA THR A 79 10.04 7.31 26.52
C THR A 79 9.47 8.46 27.35
N HIS A 80 8.17 8.75 27.21
CA HIS A 80 7.52 9.79 28.02
C HIS A 80 7.56 9.46 29.52
N LYS A 81 7.28 8.21 29.91
CA LYS A 81 7.34 7.76 31.31
C LYS A 81 8.76 7.77 31.87
N LEU A 82 9.75 7.38 31.06
CA LEU A 82 11.16 7.49 31.45
C LEU A 82 11.58 8.93 31.71
N ASN A 83 11.16 9.86 30.85
CA ASN A 83 11.43 11.29 31.02
C ASN A 83 10.75 11.86 32.28
N GLN A 84 9.71 11.20 32.78
CA GLN A 84 9.05 11.51 34.05
C GLN A 84 9.73 10.87 35.28
N GLY A 85 10.83 10.14 35.09
CA GLY A 85 11.59 9.49 36.15
C GLY A 85 11.06 8.11 36.55
N GLU A 86 10.03 7.58 35.87
CA GLU A 86 9.56 6.21 36.08
C GLU A 86 10.45 5.24 35.32
N PHE A 87 11.40 4.62 36.00
CA PHE A 87 12.24 3.55 35.45
C PHE A 87 11.79 2.18 35.97
N PRO A 88 11.04 1.39 35.19
CA PRO A 88 10.77 0.01 35.53
C PRO A 88 12.08 -0.78 35.60
N ALA A 89 12.21 -1.67 36.59
CA ALA A 89 13.33 -2.60 36.64
C ALA A 89 13.38 -3.42 35.34
N HIS A 90 14.55 -3.54 34.72
CA HIS A 90 14.81 -4.23 33.44
C HIS A 90 14.28 -3.53 32.16
N TYR A 91 13.82 -2.27 32.25
CA TYR A 91 13.35 -1.53 31.06
C TYR A 91 14.41 -1.42 29.94
N ASN A 92 15.67 -1.19 30.31
CA ASN A 92 16.78 -1.10 29.35
C ASN A 92 17.00 -2.41 28.59
N GLU A 93 16.86 -3.56 29.25
CA GLU A 93 17.04 -4.88 28.62
C GLU A 93 15.92 -5.16 27.61
N LEU A 94 14.67 -4.86 27.99
CA LEU A 94 13.51 -4.94 27.10
C LEU A 94 13.67 -4.02 25.89
N GLN A 95 14.09 -2.77 26.10
CA GLN A 95 14.30 -1.79 25.01
C GLN A 95 15.39 -2.26 24.04
N LEU A 96 16.51 -2.79 24.55
CA LEU A 96 17.58 -3.35 23.73
C LEU A 96 17.12 -4.58 22.92
N SER A 97 16.29 -5.44 23.52
CA SER A 97 15.73 -6.61 22.82
C SER A 97 14.79 -6.19 21.68
N LEU A 98 13.97 -5.17 21.91
CA LEU A 98 13.03 -4.65 20.92
C LEU A 98 13.77 -3.98 19.75
N LEU A 99 14.80 -3.18 20.04
CA LEU A 99 15.67 -2.58 19.02
C LEU A 99 16.35 -3.63 18.14
N LYS A 100 16.86 -4.72 18.74
CA LYS A 100 17.43 -5.84 17.97
C LYS A 100 16.40 -6.48 17.04
N LEU A 101 15.19 -6.72 17.54
CA LEU A 101 14.13 -7.35 16.77
C LEU A 101 13.67 -6.45 15.60
N LEU A 102 13.50 -5.15 15.83
CA LEU A 102 13.18 -4.17 14.79
C LEU A 102 14.27 -4.08 13.71
N ASN A 103 15.55 -4.09 14.11
CA ASN A 103 16.65 -4.09 13.15
C ASN A 103 16.68 -5.35 12.28
N ASN A 104 16.33 -6.51 12.85
CA ASN A 104 16.25 -7.76 12.09
C ASN A 104 15.10 -7.73 11.09
N ILE A 105 13.92 -7.25 11.50
CA ILE A 105 12.77 -7.06 10.58
C ILE A 105 13.15 -6.08 9.47
N TYR A 106 13.80 -4.96 9.81
CA TYR A 106 14.23 -3.97 8.82
C TYR A 106 15.18 -4.56 7.77
N LYS A 107 16.16 -5.38 8.19
CA LYS A 107 17.08 -6.07 7.25
C LYS A 107 16.32 -7.00 6.31
N VAL A 108 15.44 -7.84 6.84
CA VAL A 108 14.63 -8.77 6.04
C VAL A 108 13.77 -8.01 5.01
N LEU A 109 13.14 -6.91 5.43
CA LEU A 109 12.30 -6.09 4.54
C LEU A 109 13.10 -5.35 3.46
N ILE A 110 14.34 -4.93 3.73
CA ILE A 110 15.23 -4.37 2.70
C ILE A 110 15.61 -5.44 1.68
N ASP A 111 15.95 -6.64 2.16
CA ASP A 111 16.43 -7.72 1.31
C ASP A 111 15.30 -8.26 0.41
N ASP A 112 14.07 -8.34 0.91
CA ASP A 112 12.87 -8.66 0.11
C ASP A 112 12.62 -7.64 -1.01
N ARG A 113 12.86 -6.34 -0.74
CA ARG A 113 12.71 -5.29 -1.76
C ARG A 113 13.72 -5.45 -2.90
N LYS A 114 14.94 -5.90 -2.61
CA LYS A 114 16.00 -6.14 -3.62
C LYS A 114 15.73 -7.40 -4.45
N ALA A 115 15.02 -8.39 -3.92
CA ALA A 115 14.68 -9.62 -4.62
C ALA A 115 13.59 -9.41 -5.70
N GLY A 116 12.70 -8.43 -5.51
CA GLY A 116 11.63 -8.09 -6.47
C GLY A 116 12.05 -7.17 -7.64
N GLU A 117 13.30 -6.69 -7.68
CA GLU A 117 13.85 -5.85 -8.75
C GLU A 117 14.70 -6.64 -9.78
N ARG A 118 14.69 -7.98 -9.72
CA ARG A 118 15.38 -8.88 -10.67
C ARG A 118 14.43 -9.51 -11.69
#